data_AF-A0A834I834-F1
#
_entry.id   AF-A0A834I834-F1
#
_cell.length_a   1.000
_cell.length_b   1.000
_cell.length_c   1.000
_cell.angle_alpha   90.00
_cell.angle_beta   90.00
_cell.angle_gamma   90.00
#
_symmetry.space_group_name_H-M   'P 1'
#
loop_
_entity.id
_entity.type
_entity.pdbx_description
1 polymer ?
#
loop_
_entity_poly.entity_id
_entity_poly.type
_entity_poly.pdbx_seq_one_letter_code
_entity_poly.pdbx_strand_id
1 'polypeptide(L)'
;MGQIKSYYFYKNQDKVIGLIQDLDQENFKPKNHKEISIIKDVFKSFSKTRVALVLLSVLSTFSSISVPLFYPTPQGLPVQSWYPFDISSSPLHQIVYIHQSLAIITISGLNIFTDTLVAGICTFVGLQCDLLCERLRNLEGDQEQLVQCVKYHYDILR
;
A
#
# COMPACT_ATOMS: atom_id res chain seq x y z
N MET A 1 -12.94 -8.22 2.02
CA MET A 1 -11.92 -8.32 0.95
C MET A 1 -10.50 -8.12 1.48
N GLY A 2 -10.23 -7.15 2.37
CA GLY A 2 -8.89 -6.93 2.97
C GLY A 2 -8.27 -8.16 3.65
N GLN A 3 -9.06 -8.94 4.39
CA GLN A 3 -8.57 -10.17 5.05
C GLN A 3 -8.01 -11.22 4.08
N ILE A 4 -8.62 -11.36 2.89
CA ILE A 4 -8.14 -12.28 1.85
C ILE A 4 -6.79 -11.78 1.31
N LYS A 5 -6.69 -10.48 1.02
CA LYS A 5 -5.44 -9.87 0.54
C LYS A 5 -4.31 -10.05 1.56
N SER A 6 -4.56 -9.76 2.83
CA SER A 6 -3.56 -9.92 3.91
C SER A 6 -3.13 -11.38 4.07
N TYR A 7 -4.05 -12.34 3.95
CA TYR A 7 -3.71 -13.77 3.98
C TYR A 7 -2.81 -14.18 2.80
N TYR A 8 -3.16 -13.78 1.57
CA TYR A 8 -2.31 -14.06 0.40
C TYR A 8 -0.94 -13.40 0.50
N PHE A 9 -0.90 -12.18 1.05
CA PHE A 9 0.34 -11.45 1.27
C PHE A 9 1.24 -12.18 2.27
N TYR A 10 0.69 -12.58 3.42
CA TYR A 10 1.40 -13.37 4.42
C TYR A 10 1.89 -14.71 3.84
N LYS A 11 1.04 -15.41 3.10
CA LYS A 11 1.38 -16.69 2.48
C LYS A 11 2.51 -16.58 1.45
N ASN A 12 2.65 -15.43 0.78
CA ASN A 12 3.68 -15.18 -0.24
C ASN A 12 4.75 -14.18 0.25
N GLN A 13 4.90 -14.00 1.56
CA GLN A 13 5.79 -12.98 2.14
C GLN A 13 7.24 -13.12 1.67
N ASP A 14 7.73 -14.34 1.49
CA ASP A 14 9.11 -14.59 1.04
C ASP A 14 9.33 -14.04 -0.37
N LYS A 15 8.33 -14.17 -1.25
CA LYS A 15 8.37 -13.60 -2.60
C LYS A 15 8.34 -12.08 -2.56
N VAL A 16 7.55 -11.50 -1.65
CA VAL A 16 7.48 -10.03 -1.51
C VAL A 16 8.79 -9.47 -0.95
N ILE A 17 9.39 -10.14 0.03
CA ILE A 17 10.72 -9.77 0.55
C ILE A 17 11.76 -9.90 -0.55
N GLY A 18 11.73 -10.97 -1.35
CA GLY A 18 12.57 -11.13 -2.53
C GLY A 18 12.42 -9.97 -3.51
N LEU A 19 11.18 -9.61 -3.87
CA LEU A 19 10.91 -8.45 -4.71
C LEU A 19 11.50 -7.17 -4.14
N ILE A 20 11.34 -6.90 -2.83
CA ILE A 20 11.91 -5.72 -2.17
C ILE A 20 13.44 -5.71 -2.24
N GLN A 21 14.07 -6.87 -2.06
CA GLN A 21 15.52 -7.02 -2.18
C GLN A 21 15.99 -6.78 -3.62
N ASP A 22 15.22 -7.26 -4.61
CA ASP A 22 15.51 -7.01 -6.02
C ASP A 22 15.43 -5.51 -6.37
N LEU A 23 14.62 -4.72 -5.67
CA LEU A 23 14.58 -3.26 -5.86
C LEU A 23 15.91 -2.56 -5.49
N ASP A 24 16.74 -3.15 -4.62
CA ASP A 24 18.00 -2.54 -4.14
C ASP A 24 19.21 -2.91 -5.02
N GLN A 25 18.98 -3.59 -6.15
CA GLN A 25 20.07 -3.93 -7.07
C GLN A 25 20.77 -2.68 -7.61
N GLU A 26 22.08 -2.79 -7.80
CA GLU A 26 22.94 -1.70 -8.24
C GLU A 26 22.51 -1.12 -9.61
N ASN A 27 21.97 -1.97 -10.48
CA ASN A 27 21.45 -1.57 -11.79
C ASN A 27 20.30 -0.56 -11.70
N PHE A 28 19.44 -0.69 -10.69
CA PHE A 28 18.25 0.14 -10.46
C PHE A 28 18.54 1.46 -9.76
N LYS A 29 19.81 1.71 -9.39
CA LYS A 29 20.23 2.99 -8.81
C LYS A 29 20.32 4.06 -9.89
N PRO A 30 19.95 5.32 -9.57
CA PRO A 30 20.08 6.42 -10.51
C PRO A 30 21.56 6.73 -10.78
N LYS A 31 21.88 6.95 -12.05
CA LYS A 31 23.23 7.29 -12.52
C LYS A 31 23.41 8.80 -12.75
N ASN A 32 22.34 9.49 -13.15
CA ASN A 32 22.40 10.88 -13.62
C ASN A 32 21.51 11.83 -12.81
N HIS A 33 21.85 13.12 -12.80
CA HIS A 33 21.01 14.16 -12.16
C HIS A 33 19.58 14.21 -12.72
N LYS A 34 19.40 13.97 -14.03
CA LYS A 34 18.08 13.85 -14.67
C LYS A 34 17.27 12.67 -14.13
N GLU A 35 17.90 11.51 -13.96
CA GLU A 35 17.25 10.32 -13.37
C GLU A 35 16.80 10.60 -11.94
N ILE A 36 17.64 11.28 -11.14
CA ILE A 36 17.29 11.69 -9.77
C ILE A 36 16.08 12.63 -9.75
N SER A 37 15.95 13.57 -10.70
CA SER A 37 14.77 14.44 -10.78
C SER A 37 13.49 13.65 -11.10
N ILE A 38 13.54 12.70 -12.04
CA ILE A 38 12.40 11.85 -12.39
C ILE A 38 11.94 11.06 -11.16
N ILE A 39 12.88 10.43 -10.46
CA ILE A 39 12.61 9.69 -9.21
C ILE A 39 11.93 10.61 -8.20
N LYS A 40 12.49 11.79 -7.93
CA LYS A 40 11.92 12.74 -6.96
C LYS A 40 10.49 13.14 -7.29
N ASP A 41 10.19 13.41 -8.56
CA ASP A 41 8.86 13.82 -8.98
C ASP A 41 7.84 12.67 -8.83
N VAL A 42 8.22 11.45 -9.22
CA VAL A 42 7.40 10.26 -9.03
C VAL A 42 7.14 9.98 -7.53
N PHE A 43 8.18 10.00 -6.69
CA PHE A 43 8.03 9.79 -5.25
C PHE A 43 7.22 10.88 -4.57
N LYS A 44 7.31 12.13 -5.04
CA LYS A 44 6.49 13.24 -4.55
C LYS A 44 5.02 13.03 -4.90
N SER A 45 4.73 12.60 -6.13
CA SER A 45 3.37 12.25 -6.56
C SER A 45 2.81 11.09 -5.75
N PHE A 46 3.56 9.99 -5.65
CA PHE A 46 3.21 8.82 -4.84
C PHE A 46 2.95 9.18 -3.36
N SER A 47 3.82 10.00 -2.76
CA SER A 47 3.66 10.44 -1.38
C SER A 47 2.38 11.24 -1.16
N LYS A 48 2.02 12.14 -2.09
CA LYS A 48 0.76 12.90 -2.03
C LYS A 48 -0.44 11.96 -2.12
N THR A 49 -0.43 11.04 -3.08
CA THR A 49 -1.51 10.05 -3.26
C THR A 49 -1.66 9.17 -2.03
N ARG A 50 -0.55 8.68 -1.47
CA ARG A 50 -0.53 7.89 -0.23
C ARG A 50 -1.12 8.67 0.93
N VAL A 51 -0.70 9.92 1.15
CA VAL A 51 -1.22 10.76 2.24
C VAL A 51 -2.71 11.01 2.07
N ALA A 52 -3.17 11.32 0.85
CA ALA A 52 -4.59 11.52 0.56
C ALA A 52 -5.41 10.26 0.88
N LEU A 53 -4.95 9.09 0.45
CA LEU A 53 -5.60 7.80 0.73
C LEU A 53 -5.68 7.52 2.23
N VAL A 54 -4.58 7.69 2.97
CA VAL A 54 -4.53 7.49 4.42
C VAL A 54 -5.52 8.42 5.13
N LEU A 55 -5.55 9.71 4.76
CA LEU A 55 -6.47 10.69 5.36
C LEU A 55 -7.94 10.32 5.12
N LEU A 56 -8.28 9.94 3.89
CA LEU A 56 -9.64 9.50 3.53
C LEU A 56 -10.05 8.25 4.32
N SER A 57 -9.16 7.27 4.45
CA SER A 57 -9.46 6.05 5.19
C SER A 57 -9.57 6.28 6.69
N VAL A 58 -8.75 7.15 7.29
CA VAL A 58 -8.87 7.54 8.70
C VAL A 58 -10.21 8.23 8.94
N LEU A 59 -10.58 9.17 8.07
CA LEU A 59 -11.87 9.87 8.18
C LEU A 59 -13.05 8.90 8.07
N SER A 60 -13.01 7.98 7.10
CA SER A 60 -14.04 6.95 6.92
C SER A 60 -14.14 6.04 8.14
N THR A 61 -13.00 5.58 8.68
CA THR A 61 -12.96 4.71 9.86
C THR A 61 -13.51 5.42 11.09
N PHE A 62 -13.11 6.67 11.31
CA PHE A 62 -13.61 7.50 12.41
C PHE A 62 -15.12 7.74 12.29
N SER A 63 -15.61 8.01 11.08
CA SER A 63 -17.04 8.16 10.83
C SER A 63 -17.80 6.86 11.15
N SER A 64 -17.32 5.70 10.71
CA SER A 64 -17.96 4.41 11.00
C SER A 64 -18.04 4.08 12.49
N ILE A 65 -17.02 4.46 13.28
CA ILE A 65 -17.01 4.25 14.73
C ILE A 65 -17.89 5.28 15.44
N SER A 66 -17.99 6.52 14.96
CA SER A 66 -18.72 7.58 15.67
C SER A 66 -20.22 7.60 15.38
N VAL A 67 -20.66 7.19 14.19
CA VAL A 67 -22.07 7.17 13.76
C VAL A 67 -23.01 6.45 14.75
N PRO A 68 -22.69 5.25 15.28
CA PRO A 68 -23.52 4.57 16.28
C PRO A 68 -23.77 5.36 17.57
N LEU A 69 -22.86 6.27 17.96
CA LEU A 69 -22.98 7.07 19.18
C LEU A 69 -24.08 8.12 19.10
N PHE A 70 -24.47 8.52 17.88
CA PHE A 70 -25.51 9.52 17.65
C PHE A 70 -26.91 8.91 17.53
N TYR A 71 -27.03 7.57 17.50
CA TYR A 71 -28.33 6.92 17.51
C TYR A 71 -28.83 6.69 18.94
N PRO A 72 -30.11 7.00 19.23
CA PRO A 72 -30.68 6.85 20.57
C PRO A 72 -30.95 5.38 20.97
N THR A 73 -30.56 4.41 20.15
CA THR A 73 -30.86 3.00 20.38
C THR A 73 -29.79 2.32 21.25
N PRO A 74 -30.19 1.53 22.28
CA PRO A 74 -29.27 0.84 23.19
C PRO A 74 -28.43 -0.30 22.55
N GLN A 75 -28.49 -0.45 21.22
CA GLN A 75 -27.84 -1.52 20.43
C GLN A 75 -26.93 -0.96 19.32
N GLY A 76 -26.55 0.32 19.39
CA GLY A 76 -25.64 0.95 18.43
C GLY A 76 -24.21 0.41 18.51
N LEU A 77 -23.93 -0.75 17.91
CA LEU A 77 -22.57 -1.25 17.70
C LEU A 77 -22.00 -0.72 16.37
N PRO A 78 -20.68 -0.45 16.29
CA PRO A 78 -20.00 -0.06 15.04
C PRO A 78 -20.25 -1.03 13.89
N VAL A 79 -20.32 -2.32 14.19
CA VAL A 79 -20.74 -3.37 13.26
C VAL A 79 -21.90 -4.13 13.87
N GLN A 80 -23.05 -4.10 13.21
CA GLN A 80 -24.22 -4.88 13.59
C GLN A 80 -23.88 -6.37 13.49
N SER A 81 -23.79 -7.03 14.64
CA SER A 81 -23.36 -8.42 14.76
C SER A 81 -24.17 -9.12 15.85
N TRP A 82 -24.49 -10.39 15.64
CA TRP A 82 -25.14 -11.23 16.65
C TRP A 82 -24.11 -11.80 17.62
N TYR A 83 -24.41 -11.78 18.92
CA TYR A 83 -23.60 -12.43 19.95
C TYR A 83 -24.44 -13.41 20.76
N PRO A 84 -23.85 -14.51 21.24
CA PRO A 84 -24.54 -15.55 22.00
C PRO A 84 -24.81 -15.18 23.48
N PHE A 85 -24.54 -13.94 23.88
CA PHE A 85 -24.72 -13.41 25.23
C PHE A 85 -25.42 -12.05 25.18
N ASP A 86 -26.06 -11.64 26.27
CA ASP A 86 -26.77 -10.36 26.33
C ASP A 86 -25.79 -9.17 26.38
N ILE A 87 -25.79 -8.38 25.31
CA ILE A 87 -24.95 -7.19 25.14
C ILE A 87 -25.69 -5.94 25.65
N SER A 88 -26.96 -6.07 26.05
CA SER A 88 -27.77 -4.94 26.52
C SER A 88 -27.33 -4.48 27.92
N SER A 89 -26.69 -5.36 28.69
CA SER A 89 -26.18 -5.08 30.04
C SER A 89 -24.77 -4.47 30.02
N SER A 90 -24.58 -3.39 30.79
CA SER A 90 -23.24 -2.89 31.16
C SER A 90 -22.56 -3.88 32.12
N PRO A 91 -21.26 -4.21 31.96
CA PRO A 91 -20.22 -3.59 31.12
C PRO A 91 -19.98 -4.25 29.75
N LEU A 92 -20.69 -5.33 29.41
CA LEU A 92 -20.43 -6.14 28.21
C LEU A 92 -20.55 -5.34 26.92
N HIS A 93 -21.52 -4.42 26.84
CA HIS A 93 -21.68 -3.51 25.70
C HIS A 93 -20.41 -2.74 25.36
N GLN A 94 -19.77 -2.15 26.37
CA GLN A 94 -18.58 -1.31 26.20
C GLN A 94 -17.37 -2.15 25.75
N ILE A 95 -17.23 -3.36 26.31
CA ILE A 95 -16.17 -4.30 25.93
C ILE A 95 -16.32 -4.69 24.45
N VAL A 96 -17.53 -5.04 24.02
CA VAL A 96 -17.83 -5.39 22.63
C VAL A 96 -17.58 -4.20 21.71
N TYR A 97 -17.98 -3.00 22.12
CA TYR A 97 -17.77 -1.78 21.36
C TYR A 97 -16.27 -1.49 21.14
N ILE A 98 -15.46 -1.57 22.20
CA ILE A 98 -14.01 -1.38 22.14
C ILE A 98 -13.39 -2.44 21.24
N HIS A 99 -13.77 -3.70 21.40
CA HIS A 99 -13.29 -4.81 20.57
C HIS A 99 -13.59 -4.57 19.08
N GLN A 100 -14.83 -4.22 18.72
CA GLN A 100 -15.19 -3.92 17.34
C GLN A 100 -14.44 -2.70 16.80
N SER A 101 -14.27 -1.66 17.61
CA SER A 101 -13.53 -0.46 17.22
C SER A 101 -12.07 -0.79 16.89
N LEU A 102 -11.40 -1.58 17.74
CA LEU A 102 -10.05 -2.06 17.49
C LEU A 102 -9.99 -2.92 16.22
N ALA A 103 -10.95 -3.84 16.03
CA ALA A 103 -11.01 -4.68 14.85
C ALA A 103 -11.16 -3.86 13.56
N ILE A 104 -12.04 -2.85 13.53
CA ILE A 104 -12.21 -1.96 12.37
C ILE A 104 -10.90 -1.22 12.08
N ILE A 105 -10.24 -0.67 13.09
CA ILE A 105 -8.97 0.06 12.95
C ILE A 105 -7.90 -0.86 12.35
N THR A 106 -7.74 -2.08 12.88
CA THR A 106 -6.76 -3.05 12.37
C THR A 106 -7.05 -3.46 10.94
N ILE A 107 -8.32 -3.77 10.61
CA ILE A 107 -8.73 -4.18 9.26
C ILE A 107 -8.49 -3.06 8.25
N SER A 108 -8.89 -1.84 8.60
CA SER A 108 -8.69 -0.65 7.77
C SER A 108 -7.20 -0.41 7.50
N GLY A 109 -6.38 -0.45 8.56
CA GLY A 109 -4.92 -0.30 8.46
C GLY A 109 -4.27 -1.35 7.56
N LEU A 110 -4.60 -2.63 7.73
CA LEU A 110 -4.09 -3.72 6.90
C LEU A 110 -4.47 -3.57 5.43
N ASN A 111 -5.70 -3.11 5.16
CA ASN A 111 -6.15 -2.89 3.79
C ASN A 111 -5.35 -1.76 3.12
N ILE A 112 -5.20 -0.61 3.79
CA ILE A 112 -4.42 0.53 3.27
C ILE A 112 -2.95 0.15 3.07
N PHE A 113 -2.36 -0.59 4.01
CA PHE A 113 -0.97 -1.05 3.92
C PHE A 113 -0.76 -1.91 2.67
N THR A 114 -1.64 -2.89 2.47
CA THR A 114 -1.52 -3.81 1.33
C THR A 114 -1.69 -3.06 0.00
N ASP A 115 -2.70 -2.18 -0.10
CA ASP A 115 -2.95 -1.40 -1.32
C ASP A 115 -1.81 -0.41 -1.61
N THR A 116 -1.25 0.22 -0.57
CA THR A 116 -0.11 1.16 -0.70
C THR A 116 1.16 0.42 -1.13
N LEU A 117 1.40 -0.77 -0.59
CA LEU A 117 2.58 -1.55 -0.94
C LEU A 117 2.53 -2.01 -2.40
N VAL A 118 1.39 -2.54 -2.85
CA VAL A 118 1.19 -2.92 -4.25
C VAL A 118 1.36 -1.71 -5.17
N ALA A 119 0.73 -0.57 -4.84
CA ALA A 119 0.91 0.66 -5.59
C ALA A 119 2.37 1.12 -5.62
N GLY A 120 3.12 0.95 -4.52
CA GLY A 120 4.54 1.28 -4.44
C GLY A 120 5.41 0.42 -5.36
N ILE A 121 5.18 -0.90 -5.37
CA ILE A 121 5.87 -1.83 -6.28
C ILE A 121 5.56 -1.48 -7.74
N CYS A 122 4.29 -1.27 -8.09
CA CYS A 122 3.91 -0.86 -9.46
C CYS A 122 4.53 0.48 -9.85
N THR A 123 4.56 1.45 -8.93
CA THR A 123 5.20 2.76 -9.16
C THR A 123 6.70 2.60 -9.41
N PHE A 124 7.37 1.72 -8.66
CA PHE A 124 8.78 1.44 -8.85
C PHE A 124 9.04 0.80 -10.23
N VAL A 125 8.27 -0.23 -10.62
CA VAL A 125 8.42 -0.86 -11.94
C VAL A 125 8.23 0.16 -13.06
N GLY A 126 7.18 0.99 -12.96
CA GLY A 126 6.94 2.08 -13.92
C GLY A 126 8.11 3.07 -13.99
N LEU A 127 8.64 3.46 -12.83
CA LEU A 127 9.83 4.32 -12.74
C LEU A 127 11.05 3.68 -13.41
N GLN A 128 11.28 2.38 -13.25
CA GLN A 128 12.39 1.69 -13.92
C GLN A 128 12.22 1.67 -15.45
N CYS A 129 10.99 1.53 -15.94
CA CYS A 129 10.68 1.68 -17.36
C CYS A 129 10.95 3.11 -17.87
N ASP A 130 10.58 4.14 -17.11
CA ASP A 130 10.86 5.54 -17.46
C ASP A 130 12.37 5.82 -17.52
N LEU A 131 13.14 5.28 -16.57
CA LEU A 131 14.60 5.37 -16.58
C LEU A 131 15.22 4.65 -17.77
N LEU A 132 14.71 3.46 -18.13
CA LEU A 132 15.13 2.74 -19.33
C LEU A 132 14.86 3.58 -20.60
N CYS A 133 13.67 4.18 -20.72
CA CYS A 133 13.35 5.07 -21.83
C CYS A 133 14.29 6.27 -21.92
N GLU A 134 14.65 6.88 -20.79
CA GLU A 134 15.61 8.00 -20.77
C GLU A 134 17.01 7.54 -21.17
N ARG A 135 17.46 6.37 -20.72
CA ARG A 135 18.76 5.79 -21.13
C ARG A 135 18.79 5.48 -22.62
N LEU A 136 17.72 4.87 -23.15
CA LEU A 136 17.56 4.59 -24.58
C LEU A 136 17.56 5.87 -25.43
N ARG A 137 16.92 6.94 -24.96
CA ARG A 137 16.88 8.22 -25.67
C ARG A 137 18.24 8.91 -25.74
N ASN A 138 19.11 8.66 -24.76
CA ASN A 138 20.46 9.21 -24.72
C ASN A 138 21.51 8.25 -25.32
N LEU A 139 21.09 7.22 -26.08
CA LEU A 139 21.99 6.35 -26.84
C LEU A 139 22.59 7.12 -28.02
N GLU A 140 23.82 7.60 -27.88
CA GLU A 140 24.58 8.27 -28.95
C GLU A 140 25.18 7.28 -29.97
N GLY A 141 24.45 6.21 -30.30
CA GLY A 141 24.92 5.14 -31.21
C GLY A 141 25.86 4.12 -30.57
N ASP A 142 26.02 4.17 -29.24
CA ASP A 142 26.85 3.24 -28.48
C ASP A 142 26.19 1.85 -28.35
N GLN A 143 26.76 0.85 -29.03
CA GLN A 143 26.28 -0.53 -29.00
C GLN A 143 26.41 -1.18 -27.61
N GLU A 144 27.42 -0.81 -26.81
CA GLU A 144 27.59 -1.37 -25.47
C GLU A 144 26.49 -0.89 -24.52
N GLN A 145 26.12 0.39 -24.61
CA GLN A 145 25.01 0.95 -23.85
C GLN A 145 23.66 0.34 -24.27
N LEU A 146 23.48 0.05 -25.56
CA LEU A 146 22.28 -0.65 -26.02
C LEU A 146 22.17 -2.06 -25.41
N VAL A 147 23.28 -2.82 -25.39
CA VAL A 147 23.32 -4.14 -24.74
C VAL A 147 23.03 -4.02 -23.24
N GLN A 148 23.54 -3.00 -22.56
CA GLN A 148 23.21 -2.73 -21.15
C GLN A 148 21.72 -2.43 -20.95
N CYS A 149 21.10 -1.65 -21.84
CA CYS A 149 19.67 -1.35 -21.77
C CYS A 149 18.80 -2.61 -21.99
N VAL A 150 19.20 -3.50 -22.89
CA VAL A 150 18.51 -4.79 -23.11
C VAL A 150 18.63 -5.69 -21.88
N LYS A 151 19.82 -5.78 -21.28
CA LYS A 151 20.01 -6.51 -20.01
C LYS A 151 19.16 -5.93 -18.88
N TYR A 152 19.14 -4.60 -18.77
CA TYR A 152 18.32 -3.90 -17.79
C TYR A 152 16.83 -4.17 -17.95
N HIS A 153 16.33 -4.19 -19.20
CA HIS A 153 14.94 -4.55 -19.47
C HIS A 153 14.61 -5.99 -19.04
N TYR A 154 15.55 -6.92 -19.27
CA TYR A 154 15.42 -8.29 -18.81
C TYR A 154 15.37 -8.38 -17.28
N ASP A 155 16.20 -7.60 -16.58
CA ASP A 155 16.22 -7.55 -15.11
C ASP A 155 14.91 -6.98 -14.52
N ILE A 156 14.24 -6.05 -15.20
CA ILE A 156 12.93 -5.52 -14.76
C ILE A 156 11.82 -6.58 -14.84
N LEU A 157 11.90 -7.49 -15.82
CA LEU A 157 10.87 -8.50 -16.09
C LEU A 157 11.03 -9.79 -15.27
N ARG A 158 12.16 -9.94 -14.58
CA ARG A 158 12.50 -11.11 -13.79
C ARG A 158 11.81 -11.09 -12.44
#